data_AF-A0A0R2FK28-F1
#
_entry.id   AF-A0A0R2FK28-F1
#
_cell.length_a   1.000
_cell.length_b   1.000
_cell.length_c   1.000
_cell.angle_alpha   90.00
_cell.angle_beta   90.00
_cell.angle_gamma   90.00
#
_symmetry.space_group_name_H-M   'P 1'
#
loop_
_entity.id
_entity.type
_entity.pdbx_description
1 polymer ?
#
loop_
_entity_poly.entity_id
_entity_poly.type
_entity_poly.pdbx_seq_one_letter_code
_entity_poly.pdbx_strand_id
1 'polypeptide(L)' 'MRERHIDTLHLAGVATDICVLHTAISAYNLNYNLVVHRNAVATFNPGGQEWALNHFKNALGATIVA' A
#
# COMPACT_ATOMS: atom_id res chain seq x y z
N MET A 1 0.18 -16.97 -2.00
CA MET A 1 -0.11 -16.39 -0.66
C MET A 1 -1.12 -17.25 0.10
N ARG A 2 -2.30 -17.54 -0.48
CA ARG A 2 -3.33 -18.40 0.11
C ARG A 2 -2.82 -19.76 0.62
N GLU A 3 -2.05 -20.49 -0.18
CA GLU A 3 -1.46 -21.79 0.21
C GLU A 3 -0.53 -21.73 1.42
N ARG A 4 0.03 -20.54 1.70
CA ARG A 4 0.94 -20.29 2.82
C ARG A 4 0.25 -19.57 3.99
N HIS A 5 -1.08 -19.46 3.95
CA HIS A 5 -1.89 -18.80 4.99
C HIS A 5 -1.41 -17.39 5.32
N ILE A 6 -0.91 -16.65 4.33
CA ILE A 6 -0.56 -15.24 4.50
C ILE A 6 -1.84 -14.43 4.49
N ASP A 7 -2.06 -13.62 5.53
CA ASP A 7 -3.19 -12.71 5.68
C ASP A 7 -2.77 -11.23 5.65
N THR A 8 -1.48 -10.94 5.76
CA THR A 8 -0.93 -9.58 5.88
C THR A 8 0.12 -9.33 4.82
N LEU A 9 0.01 -8.19 4.14
CA LEU A 9 0.92 -7.75 3.10
C LEU A 9 1.65 -6.48 3.50
N HIS A 10 2.98 -6.54 3.44
CA HIS A 10 3.87 -5.39 3.59
C HIS A 10 4.27 -4.89 2.20
N LEU A 11 4.01 -3.61 1.92
CA LEU A 11 4.25 -3.00 0.62
C LEU A 11 5.42 -2.01 0.69
N ALA A 12 6.28 -2.12 -0.33
CA ALA A 12 7.41 -1.26 -0.64
C ALA A 12 7.58 -1.20 -2.17
N GLY A 13 8.29 -0.20 -2.69
CA GLY A 13 8.58 -0.04 -4.11
C GLY A 13 8.07 1.29 -4.71
N VAL A 14 8.00 1.36 -6.04
CA VAL A 14 7.61 2.56 -6.79
C VAL A 14 6.63 2.21 -7.92
N ALA A 15 5.78 3.13 -8.39
CA ALA A 15 5.46 4.41 -7.75
C ALA A 15 4.37 4.25 -6.69
N THR A 16 4.44 5.03 -5.61
CA THR A 16 3.48 5.01 -4.49
C THR A 16 2.03 5.13 -4.95
N ASP A 17 1.76 6.03 -5.88
CA ASP A 17 0.43 6.35 -6.41
C ASP A 17 0.07 5.61 -7.72
N ILE A 18 0.87 4.62 -8.14
CA ILE A 18 0.62 3.83 -9.36
C ILE A 18 0.68 2.33 -9.03
N CYS A 19 1.85 1.71 -9.09
CA CYS A 19 1.98 0.26 -8.92
C CYS A 19 1.69 -0.16 -7.48
N VAL A 20 2.22 0.58 -6.50
CA VAL A 20 1.96 0.31 -5.08
C VAL A 20 0.47 0.52 -4.78
N LEU A 21 -0.15 1.56 -5.34
CA LEU A 21 -1.58 1.83 -5.18
C LEU A 21 -2.47 0.70 -5.71
N HIS A 22 -2.29 0.30 -6.96
CA HIS A 22 -3.13 -0.73 -7.55
C HIS A 22 -2.90 -2.11 -6.92
N THR A 23 -1.68 -2.37 -6.42
CA THR A 23 -1.38 -3.56 -5.62
C THR A 23 -2.12 -3.50 -4.28
N ALA A 24 -2.10 -2.38 -3.58
CA ALA A 24 -2.81 -2.19 -2.31
C ALA A 24 -4.34 -2.34 -2.48
N ILE A 25 -4.92 -1.75 -3.53
CA ILE A 25 -6.36 -1.88 -3.84
C ILE A 25 -6.73 -3.35 -4.09
N SER A 26 -5.92 -4.06 -4.88
CA SER A 26 -6.18 -5.48 -5.17
C SER A 26 -6.05 -6.33 -3.92
N ALA A 27 -5.05 -6.06 -3.08
CA ALA A 27 -4.85 -6.75 -1.81
C ALA A 27 -5.99 -6.47 -0.81
N TYR A 28 -6.48 -5.23 -0.72
CA TYR A 28 -7.67 -4.87 0.05
C TYR A 28 -8.90 -5.67 -0.39
N ASN A 29 -9.19 -5.69 -1.69
CA ASN A 29 -10.34 -6.43 -2.24
C ASN A 29 -10.25 -7.95 -2.04
N LEU A 30 -9.03 -8.47 -1.86
CA LEU A 30 -8.77 -9.88 -1.54
C LEU A 30 -8.71 -10.15 -0.03
N ASN A 31 -9.08 -9.16 0.80
CA ASN A 31 -9.12 -9.22 2.27
C ASN A 31 -7.76 -9.46 2.94
N TYR A 32 -6.67 -8.90 2.39
CA TYR A 32 -5.39 -8.85 3.12
C TYR A 32 -5.32 -7.63 4.04
N ASN A 33 -4.74 -7.81 5.22
CA ASN A 33 -4.29 -6.70 6.05
C ASN A 33 -3.12 -6.00 5.35
N LEU A 34 -3.09 -4.67 5.40
CA LEU A 34 -2.09 -3.89 4.67
C LEU A 34 -1.17 -3.13 5.62
N VAL A 35 0.13 -3.24 5.36
CA VAL A 35 1.18 -2.42 5.96
C VAL A 35 1.96 -1.74 4.85
N VAL A 36 2.01 -0.41 4.84
CA VAL A 36 2.81 0.36 3.88
C VAL A 36 3.98 1.00 4.60
N HIS A 37 5.19 0.69 4.15
CA HIS A 37 6.43 1.25 4.69
C HIS A 37 6.71 2.59 4.02
N ARG A 38 6.41 3.71 4.70
CA ARG A 38 6.50 5.08 4.15
C ARG A 38 7.88 5.39 3.60
N ASN A 39 8.95 4.97 4.28
CA ASN A 39 10.32 5.22 3.84
C ASN A 39 10.80 4.27 2.73
N ALA A 40 10.00 3.25 2.40
CA ALA A 40 10.31 2.28 1.35
C ALA A 40 9.37 2.40 0.13
N VAL A 41 8.57 3.48 0.04
CA VAL A 41 7.76 3.80 -1.13
C VAL A 41 8.04 5.22 -1.60
N ALA A 42 8.11 5.42 -2.91
CA ALA A 42 8.32 6.74 -3.51
C ALA A 42 7.54 6.92 -4.82
N THR A 43 7.26 8.16 -5.20
CA THR A 43 6.73 8.52 -6.51
C THR A 43 7.42 9.77 -7.05
N PHE A 44 7.45 9.89 -8.37
CA PHE A 44 7.94 11.07 -9.08
C PHE A 44 6.86 12.16 -9.22
N ASN A 45 5.59 11.83 -8.97
CA ASN A 45 4.47 12.73 -9.16
C ASN A 45 4.35 13.71 -7.97
N PRO A 46 4.45 15.03 -8.20
CA PRO A 46 4.26 16.02 -7.13
C PRO A 46 2.91 15.86 -6.44
N GLY A 47 2.90 15.80 -5.11
CA GLY A 47 1.68 15.57 -4.31
C GLY A 47 1.17 14.12 -4.31
N GLY A 48 1.59 13.28 -5.25
CA GLY A 48 1.17 11.87 -5.34
C GLY A 48 1.53 11.05 -4.09
N GLN A 49 2.70 11.32 -3.49
CA GLN A 49 3.14 10.63 -2.28
C GLN A 49 2.18 10.83 -1.11
N GLU A 50 1.79 12.08 -0.83
CA GLU A 50 0.93 12.42 0.29
C GLU A 50 -0.50 11.92 0.06
N TRP A 51 -1.01 12.10 -1.16
CA TRP A 51 -2.33 11.60 -1.53
C TRP A 51 -2.43 10.08 -1.38
N ALA A 52 -1.46 9.31 -1.91
CA ALA A 52 -1.50 7.86 -1.86
C ALA A 52 -1.39 7.33 -0.43
N LEU A 53 -0.50 7.89 0.39
CA LEU A 53 -0.38 7.50 1.80
C LEU A 53 -1.67 7.80 2.59
N ASN A 54 -2.33 8.92 2.31
CA ASN A 54 -3.62 9.26 2.89
C ASN A 54 -4.73 8.30 2.41
N HIS A 55 -4.73 7.93 1.13
CA HIS A 55 -5.65 6.96 0.56
C HIS A 55 -5.48 5.57 1.19
N PHE A 56 -4.24 5.08 1.32
CA PHE A 56 -3.94 3.81 1.99
C PHE A 56 -4.51 3.77 3.40
N LYS A 57 -4.27 4.81 4.19
CA LYS A 57 -4.73 4.88 5.58
C LYS A 57 -6.25 4.94 5.70
N ASN A 58 -6.89 5.85 4.96
CA ASN A 58 -8.28 6.21 5.23
C ASN A 58 -9.30 5.46 4.38
N ALA A 59 -8.94 5.05 3.16
CA ALA A 59 -9.83 4.32 2.26
C ALA A 59 -9.60 2.80 2.32
N LEU A 60 -8.33 2.36 2.44
CA LEU A 60 -7.97 0.94 2.44
C LEU A 60 -7.67 0.39 3.84
N GLY A 61 -7.72 1.20 4.88
CA GLY A 61 -7.45 0.77 6.26
C GLY A 61 -6.02 0.28 6.50
N ALA A 62 -5.06 0.69 5.67
CA ALA A 62 -3.67 0.26 5.79
C ALA A 62 -2.97 0.92 6.98
N THR A 63 -2.13 0.16 7.67
CA THR A 63 -1.20 0.70 8.67
C THR A 63 0.00 1.30 7.97
N ILE A 64 0.28 2.58 8.23
CA ILE A 64 1.47 3.26 7.70
C ILE A 64 2.56 3.23 8.76
N VAL A 65 3.70 2.61 8.44
CA VAL A 65 4.88 2.54 9.30
C VAL A 65 6.03 3.32 8.69
N ALA A 66 6.99 3.73 9.52
CA ALA A 66 8.16 4.48 9.08
C ALA A 66 9.03 3.64 8.15
#